data_AF-A0A158ICF7-F1
#
_entry.id   AF-A0A158ICF7-F1
#
_cell.length_a   1.000
_cell.length_b   1.000
_cell.length_c   1.000
_cell.angle_alpha   90.00
_cell.angle_beta   90.00
_cell.angle_gamma   90.00
#
_symmetry.space_group_name_H-M   'P 1'
#
loop_
_entity.id
_entity.type
_entity.pdbx_description
1 polymer ?
#
loop_
_entity_poly.entity_id
_entity_poly.type
_entity_poly.pdbx_seq_one_letter_code
_entity_poly.pdbx_strand_id
1 'polypeptide(L)'
;MKARIVVWIVFMLAAGAAHAGNSFNVKCSYSHTLADDPIVYPGKVGEAMVHEFFGNTSTNANSTYDSLNSNRITTCDSKGDISAYWVPELRRSSGIVLPDYQKTYYKNDQAVVPIQTIPAGLEMLAGDHMGSAPNPHINFLCRGGSYTTVAPTNCPVVTDNSGTYSQLDISVHFPDCWDGKTLVPILRSDARNVMSKLHAAAKGALNVAYRNSDGTCPSAYPVKIPELQLNVQYSLGNDPDLSGAQLSLDPIFQNGQWVPQWGSMYTAHGDFINAWHPESLQYIIDTCSNRETVAGTTCASNIPTYYSKGSANVQLDSGGAVLPTNTTLDSTPGSIVLIKFPMPANLNDFPYSGSYLQTFGGNTTDTVAITLDLYAASTTWDDASNLPTASACTSQRIGGIYLNNVQQVRNNDISSYVASQKTAGATQIALCIKNATGKTFQFSSRDGSWAPGLYLK
;
A
#
# COMPACT_ATOMS: atom_id res chain seq x y z
N MET A 1 28.93 28.97 -57.10
CA MET A 1 27.80 28.48 -56.28
C MET A 1 28.15 27.10 -55.75
N LYS A 2 28.38 26.96 -54.44
CA LYS A 2 28.48 25.66 -53.76
C LYS A 2 27.37 25.63 -52.71
N ALA A 3 26.31 24.87 -52.97
CA ALA A 3 25.21 24.70 -52.03
C ALA A 3 25.68 23.80 -50.88
N ARG A 4 25.67 24.32 -49.65
CA ARG A 4 25.85 23.54 -48.43
C ARG A 4 24.47 23.05 -47.98
N ILE A 5 24.26 21.74 -48.04
CA ILE A 5 23.08 21.08 -47.47
C ILE A 5 23.37 20.91 -45.97
N VAL A 6 22.57 21.59 -45.14
CA VAL A 6 22.55 21.39 -43.69
C VAL A 6 21.48 20.35 -43.39
N VAL A 7 21.90 19.13 -43.02
CA VAL A 7 20.99 18.08 -42.55
C VAL A 7 20.76 18.31 -41.05
N TRP A 8 19.54 18.69 -40.69
CA TRP A 8 19.11 18.75 -39.30
C TRP A 8 18.71 17.36 -38.85
N ILE A 9 19.55 16.72 -38.03
CA ILE A 9 19.19 15.48 -37.32
C ILE A 9 18.34 15.90 -36.13
N VAL A 10 17.02 15.74 -36.25
CA VAL A 10 16.09 15.85 -35.12
C VAL A 10 16.27 14.58 -34.28
N PHE A 11 17.02 14.68 -33.19
CA PHE A 11 16.95 13.69 -32.11
C PHE A 11 15.56 13.82 -31.48
N MET A 12 14.62 12.96 -31.88
CA MET A 12 13.46 12.71 -31.05
C MET A 12 13.96 12.04 -29.77
N LEU A 13 14.09 12.80 -28.69
CA LEU A 13 14.03 12.21 -27.36
C LEU A 13 12.67 11.54 -27.25
N ALA A 14 12.65 10.21 -27.25
CA ALA A 14 11.52 9.48 -26.72
C ALA A 14 11.32 9.99 -25.30
N ALA A 15 10.21 10.68 -25.06
CA ALA A 15 9.75 10.97 -23.72
C ALA A 15 9.56 9.62 -23.04
N GLY A 16 10.55 9.22 -22.22
CA GLY A 16 10.42 8.08 -21.35
C GLY A 16 9.21 8.34 -20.47
N ALA A 17 8.20 7.47 -20.56
CA ALA A 17 7.10 7.48 -19.61
C ALA A 17 7.71 7.41 -18.20
N ALA A 18 7.43 8.42 -17.38
CA ALA A 18 7.76 8.39 -15.97
C ALA A 18 7.21 7.10 -15.37
N HIS A 19 8.08 6.29 -14.76
CA HIS A 19 7.76 4.97 -14.22
C HIS A 19 6.82 5.11 -13.01
N ALA A 20 5.51 5.09 -13.24
CA ALA A 20 4.49 5.05 -12.19
C ALA A 20 4.28 3.62 -11.62
N GLY A 21 5.38 2.88 -11.42
CA GLY A 21 5.36 1.48 -10.97
C GLY A 21 5.82 1.25 -9.53
N ASN A 22 6.20 2.30 -8.80
CA ASN A 22 6.91 2.18 -7.51
C ASN A 22 6.20 2.88 -6.34
N SER A 23 4.94 3.28 -6.52
CA SER A 23 4.19 3.93 -5.44
C SER A 23 2.71 3.62 -5.51
N PHE A 24 2.10 3.50 -4.33
CA PHE A 24 0.65 3.55 -4.17
C PHE A 24 0.31 4.55 -3.06
N ASN A 25 -0.97 4.86 -2.93
CA ASN A 25 -1.43 5.73 -1.87
C ASN A 25 -2.75 5.25 -1.29
N VAL A 26 -3.00 5.65 -0.05
CA VAL A 26 -4.27 5.49 0.63
C VAL A 26 -4.66 6.84 1.20
N LYS A 27 -5.94 7.20 1.03
CA LYS A 27 -6.51 8.39 1.65
C LYS A 27 -7.40 7.95 2.80
N CYS A 28 -7.18 8.51 3.98
CA CYS A 28 -8.00 8.29 5.16
C CYS A 28 -8.56 9.61 5.66
N SER A 29 -9.88 9.71 5.78
CA SER A 29 -10.51 10.88 6.39
C SER A 29 -10.10 10.99 7.86
N TYR A 30 -10.16 12.20 8.40
CA TYR A 30 -10.06 12.42 9.85
C TYR A 30 -11.01 11.48 10.62
N SER A 31 -10.51 10.90 11.72
CA SER A 31 -11.31 10.03 12.59
C SER A 31 -11.74 10.75 13.86
N HIS A 32 -10.79 11.10 14.73
CA HIS A 32 -11.05 11.67 16.05
C HIS A 32 -9.78 12.30 16.66
N THR A 33 -9.94 13.09 17.71
CA THR A 33 -8.87 13.77 18.46
C THR A 33 -8.78 13.20 19.89
N LEU A 34 -7.59 12.84 20.36
CA LEU A 34 -7.34 12.40 21.75
C LEU A 34 -5.97 12.86 22.25
N ALA A 35 -5.85 13.04 23.57
CA ALA A 35 -4.57 13.25 24.27
C ALA A 35 -3.87 11.92 24.59
N ASP A 36 -3.76 11.06 23.58
CA ASP A 36 -3.29 9.68 23.69
C ASP A 36 -2.14 9.42 22.73
N ASP A 37 -1.20 8.57 23.13
CA ASP A 37 -0.14 8.06 22.27
C ASP A 37 0.22 6.62 22.66
N PRO A 38 -0.21 5.60 21.89
CA PRO A 38 0.06 4.21 22.23
C PRO A 38 1.53 3.81 22.08
N ILE A 39 2.37 4.59 21.39
CA ILE A 39 3.79 4.30 21.21
C ILE A 39 4.61 4.97 22.32
N VAL A 40 4.42 6.28 22.50
CA VAL A 40 5.20 7.11 23.45
C VAL A 40 4.70 6.96 24.88
N TYR A 41 3.38 6.85 25.07
CA TYR A 41 2.73 6.78 26.38
C TYR A 41 1.75 5.59 26.47
N PRO A 42 2.23 4.34 26.27
CA PRO A 42 1.38 3.16 26.22
C PRO A 42 0.57 2.98 27.52
N GLY A 43 -0.75 2.88 27.38
CA GLY A 43 -1.71 2.71 28.46
C GLY A 43 -1.97 3.95 29.32
N LYS A 44 -1.43 5.11 28.95
CA LYS A 44 -1.55 6.37 29.71
C LYS A 44 -2.58 7.31 29.07
N VAL A 45 -3.86 6.99 29.30
CA VAL A 45 -4.99 7.75 28.75
C VAL A 45 -4.92 9.21 29.19
N GLY A 46 -4.90 10.14 28.24
CA GLY A 46 -4.92 11.58 28.48
C GLY A 46 -3.61 12.19 28.98
N GLU A 47 -2.50 11.44 28.99
CA GLU A 47 -1.19 11.93 29.46
C GLU A 47 -0.28 12.43 28.33
N ALA A 48 -0.58 12.12 27.06
CA ALA A 48 0.20 12.55 25.91
C ALA A 48 -0.24 13.95 25.42
N MET A 49 0.53 14.51 24.49
CA MET A 49 0.03 15.61 23.66
C MET A 49 -1.24 15.21 22.88
N VAL A 50 -1.97 16.23 22.41
CA VAL A 50 -3.20 16.01 21.65
C VAL A 50 -2.87 15.63 20.22
N HIS A 51 -3.40 14.51 19.76
CA HIS A 51 -3.20 13.99 18.42
C HIS A 51 -4.50 13.90 17.63
N GLU A 52 -4.37 14.08 16.32
CA GLU A 52 -5.41 13.83 15.33
C GLU A 52 -5.20 12.46 14.68
N PHE A 53 -6.20 11.59 14.80
CA PHE A 53 -6.11 10.19 14.37
C PHE A 53 -6.78 9.95 13.02
N PHE A 54 -6.22 9.02 12.25
CA PHE A 54 -6.71 8.57 10.94
C PHE A 54 -6.59 7.05 10.80
N GLY A 55 -7.34 6.48 9.86
CA GLY A 55 -7.35 5.04 9.61
C GLY A 55 -8.25 4.34 10.62
N ASN A 56 -7.67 3.50 11.46
CA ASN A 56 -8.43 2.74 12.45
C ASN A 56 -9.21 3.65 13.41
N THR A 57 -10.53 3.46 13.47
CA THR A 57 -11.42 4.34 14.25
C THR A 57 -11.38 4.09 15.75
N SER A 58 -10.59 3.14 16.24
CA SER A 58 -10.48 2.82 17.67
C SER A 58 -9.12 3.09 18.29
N THR A 59 -8.22 3.71 17.53
CA THR A 59 -6.90 4.10 18.05
C THR A 59 -7.06 4.94 19.33
N ASN A 60 -6.28 4.62 20.35
CA ASN A 60 -6.23 5.26 21.67
C ASN A 60 -4.97 4.77 22.41
N ALA A 61 -4.72 5.24 23.63
CA ALA A 61 -3.51 4.95 24.41
C ALA A 61 -3.24 3.45 24.64
N ASN A 62 -4.26 2.58 24.55
CA ASN A 62 -4.11 1.12 24.75
C ASN A 62 -3.99 0.35 23.43
N SER A 63 -3.84 1.03 22.31
CA SER A 63 -3.83 0.38 21.00
C SER A 63 -2.59 -0.49 20.82
N THR A 64 -2.82 -1.68 20.27
CA THR A 64 -1.81 -2.65 19.85
C THR A 64 -2.19 -3.16 18.46
N TYR A 65 -1.30 -3.86 17.78
CA TYR A 65 -1.65 -4.56 16.54
C TYR A 65 -2.92 -5.41 16.70
N ASP A 66 -3.04 -6.19 17.78
CA ASP A 66 -4.17 -7.09 17.99
C ASP A 66 -5.50 -6.34 18.20
N SER A 67 -5.48 -5.22 18.94
CA SER A 67 -6.69 -4.42 19.14
C SER A 67 -7.15 -3.75 17.85
N LEU A 68 -6.21 -3.24 17.04
CA LEU A 68 -6.49 -2.65 15.73
C LEU A 68 -7.01 -3.71 14.75
N ASN A 69 -6.37 -4.88 14.71
CA ASN A 69 -6.78 -6.00 13.85
C ASN A 69 -8.14 -6.58 14.25
N SER A 70 -8.50 -6.51 15.53
CA SER A 70 -9.83 -6.89 16.02
C SER A 70 -10.91 -5.87 15.63
N ASN A 71 -10.56 -4.58 15.54
CA ASN A 71 -11.46 -3.53 15.07
C ASN A 71 -11.12 -3.09 13.64
N ARG A 72 -11.65 -3.81 12.66
CA ARG A 72 -11.38 -3.59 11.24
C ARG A 72 -12.13 -2.39 10.63
N ILE A 73 -12.62 -1.45 11.43
CA ILE A 73 -13.28 -0.24 10.94
C ILE A 73 -12.21 0.82 10.66
N THR A 74 -12.18 1.31 9.41
CA THR A 74 -11.19 2.28 8.95
C THR A 74 -11.84 3.44 8.18
N THR A 75 -11.31 4.65 8.37
CA THR A 75 -11.64 5.84 7.58
C THR A 75 -10.96 5.87 6.21
N CYS A 76 -10.08 4.89 5.93
CA CYS A 76 -9.37 4.78 4.67
C CYS A 76 -10.27 4.33 3.50
N ASP A 77 -9.92 4.80 2.30
CA ASP A 77 -10.52 4.39 1.03
C ASP A 77 -10.15 2.95 0.65
N SER A 78 -8.95 2.50 1.04
CA SER A 78 -8.55 1.09 1.03
C SER A 78 -9.03 0.37 2.29
N LYS A 79 -9.91 -0.62 2.13
CA LYS A 79 -10.37 -1.47 3.25
C LYS A 79 -9.34 -2.49 3.73
N GLY A 80 -8.25 -2.68 2.98
CA GLY A 80 -7.09 -3.45 3.44
C GLY A 80 -6.24 -2.69 4.47
N ASP A 81 -6.43 -1.37 4.59
CA ASP A 81 -5.67 -0.53 5.52
C ASP A 81 -6.48 -0.22 6.79
N ILE A 82 -6.25 -1.03 7.82
CA ILE A 82 -6.81 -0.80 9.17
C ILE A 82 -5.72 -0.31 10.14
N SER A 83 -4.64 0.26 9.60
CA SER A 83 -3.53 0.83 10.37
C SER A 83 -3.97 2.09 11.11
N ALA A 84 -3.19 2.44 12.14
CA ALA A 84 -3.35 3.68 12.87
C ALA A 84 -2.30 4.69 12.41
N TYR A 85 -2.72 5.92 12.14
CA TYR A 85 -1.86 7.06 11.85
C TYR A 85 -2.28 8.22 12.72
N TRP A 86 -1.33 8.96 13.28
CA TRP A 86 -1.65 10.20 13.97
C TRP A 86 -0.55 11.24 13.86
N VAL A 87 -0.95 12.49 14.07
CA VAL A 87 -0.07 13.67 14.07
C VAL A 87 -0.54 14.65 15.15
N PRO A 88 0.31 15.58 15.60
CA PRO A 88 -0.09 16.63 16.56
C PRO A 88 -1.26 17.49 16.09
N GLU A 89 -2.11 17.90 17.03
CA GLU A 89 -3.16 18.91 16.82
C GLU A 89 -2.54 20.23 16.34
N LEU A 90 -3.11 20.79 15.27
CA LEU A 90 -2.72 22.09 14.74
C LEU A 90 -3.60 23.18 15.33
N ARG A 91 -2.98 24.26 15.79
CA ARG A 91 -3.66 25.52 16.05
C ARG A 91 -3.01 26.67 15.32
N ARG A 92 -3.79 27.74 15.15
CA ARG A 92 -3.34 29.08 14.77
C ARG A 92 -4.02 30.11 15.66
N SER A 93 -3.72 31.39 15.44
CA SER A 93 -4.29 32.50 16.22
C SER A 93 -5.83 32.51 16.25
N SER A 94 -6.47 32.03 15.17
CA SER A 94 -7.94 31.93 15.08
C SER A 94 -8.55 30.66 15.70
N GLY A 95 -7.73 29.73 16.20
CA GLY A 95 -8.18 28.53 16.91
C GLY A 95 -7.55 27.23 16.39
N ILE A 96 -8.12 26.11 16.84
CA ILE A 96 -7.77 24.76 16.36
C ILE A 96 -8.17 24.61 14.90
N VAL A 97 -7.32 23.93 14.12
CA VAL A 97 -7.56 23.59 12.72
C VAL A 97 -7.54 22.08 12.59
N LEU A 98 -8.72 21.47 12.48
CA LEU A 98 -8.83 20.05 12.24
C LEU A 98 -8.39 19.71 10.80
N PRO A 99 -7.69 18.60 10.59
CA PRO A 99 -7.37 18.12 9.25
C PRO A 99 -8.62 17.55 8.57
N ASP A 100 -8.74 17.71 7.25
CA ASP A 100 -9.86 17.07 6.53
C ASP A 100 -9.57 15.58 6.29
N TYR A 101 -8.33 15.28 5.93
CA TYR A 101 -7.85 13.93 5.64
C TYR A 101 -6.33 13.87 5.68
N GLN A 102 -5.81 12.64 5.71
CA GLN A 102 -4.44 12.35 5.32
C GLN A 102 -4.41 11.53 4.04
N LYS A 103 -3.35 11.70 3.25
CA LYS A 103 -3.00 10.87 2.10
C LYS A 103 -1.59 10.32 2.28
N THR A 104 -1.48 9.03 2.56
CA THR A 104 -0.20 8.37 2.73
C THR A 104 0.23 7.80 1.41
N TYR A 105 1.40 8.21 0.92
CA TYR A 105 2.08 7.53 -0.17
C TYR A 105 3.05 6.51 0.38
N TYR A 106 3.07 5.34 -0.22
CA TYR A 106 4.02 4.28 0.06
C TYR A 106 4.90 4.12 -1.15
N LYS A 107 6.19 4.38 -1.01
CA LYS A 107 7.07 4.60 -2.15
C LYS A 107 8.34 3.76 -2.11
N ASN A 108 8.81 3.43 -3.31
CA ASN A 108 10.16 2.96 -3.57
C ASN A 108 10.90 3.93 -4.51
N ASP A 109 11.11 5.17 -4.04
CA ASP A 109 11.68 6.26 -4.84
C ASP A 109 13.16 6.05 -5.23
N GLN A 110 13.85 5.11 -4.57
CA GLN A 110 15.21 4.67 -4.90
C GLN A 110 15.28 3.15 -4.89
N ALA A 111 14.74 2.54 -5.94
CA ALA A 111 14.59 1.09 -6.11
C ALA A 111 15.92 0.38 -6.42
N VAL A 112 16.88 0.45 -5.50
CA VAL A 112 18.16 -0.27 -5.62
C VAL A 112 18.11 -1.69 -5.06
N VAL A 113 17.14 -1.96 -4.18
CA VAL A 113 16.84 -3.30 -3.67
C VAL A 113 15.32 -3.51 -3.70
N PRO A 114 14.85 -4.76 -3.89
CA PRO A 114 13.44 -5.10 -3.69
C PRO A 114 13.02 -4.75 -2.27
N ILE A 115 11.84 -4.15 -2.12
CA ILE A 115 11.27 -3.85 -0.81
C ILE A 115 10.50 -5.06 -0.28
N GLN A 116 10.41 -5.19 1.04
CA GLN A 116 9.58 -6.17 1.73
C GLN A 116 8.31 -5.50 2.27
N THR A 117 7.31 -6.30 2.61
CA THR A 117 6.13 -5.80 3.32
C THR A 117 6.54 -5.19 4.65
N ILE A 118 5.89 -4.09 5.03
CA ILE A 118 5.95 -3.58 6.39
C ILE A 118 5.42 -4.69 7.31
N PRO A 119 6.19 -5.15 8.32
CA PRO A 119 5.76 -6.21 9.22
C PRO A 119 4.50 -5.81 9.99
N ALA A 120 3.57 -6.75 10.15
CA ALA A 120 2.38 -6.56 10.98
C ALA A 120 2.79 -6.13 12.41
N GLY A 121 2.20 -5.06 12.91
CA GLY A 121 2.51 -4.48 14.21
C GLY A 121 3.83 -3.70 14.28
N LEU A 122 4.51 -3.45 13.16
CA LEU A 122 5.63 -2.50 13.17
C LEU A 122 5.11 -1.11 13.52
N GLU A 123 5.68 -0.54 14.56
CA GLU A 123 5.40 0.81 15.03
C GLU A 123 6.55 1.73 14.64
N MET A 124 6.22 2.92 14.13
CA MET A 124 7.21 3.87 13.66
C MET A 124 6.90 5.28 14.13
N LEU A 125 7.97 6.03 14.33
CA LEU A 125 7.99 7.44 14.72
C LEU A 125 8.82 8.19 13.67
N ALA A 126 8.36 9.36 13.26
CA ALA A 126 9.06 10.18 12.26
C ALA A 126 8.85 11.68 12.51
N GLY A 127 9.82 12.51 12.14
CA GLY A 127 9.82 13.94 12.49
C GLY A 127 10.46 14.21 13.85
N ASP A 128 10.38 15.44 14.34
CA ASP A 128 11.08 15.83 15.58
C ASP A 128 10.09 16.44 16.57
N HIS A 129 9.71 15.67 17.60
CA HIS A 129 8.75 16.08 18.63
C HIS A 129 9.21 17.33 19.41
N MET A 130 10.50 17.71 19.30
CA MET A 130 11.11 18.86 19.97
C MET A 130 11.75 19.85 18.99
N GLY A 131 11.43 19.73 17.70
CA GLY A 131 12.09 20.48 16.64
C GLY A 131 11.88 21.99 16.76
N SER A 132 12.95 22.74 16.50
CA SER A 132 12.94 24.21 16.44
C SER A 132 13.46 24.76 15.11
N ALA A 133 13.75 23.88 14.14
CA ALA A 133 14.36 24.20 12.87
C ALA A 133 13.90 23.23 11.78
N PRO A 134 14.10 23.56 10.48
CA PRO A 134 13.75 22.68 9.38
C PRO A 134 14.31 21.26 9.52
N ASN A 135 13.45 20.27 9.31
CA ASN A 135 13.79 18.85 9.27
C ASN A 135 13.70 18.36 7.81
N PRO A 136 14.73 17.69 7.25
CA PRO A 136 14.70 17.21 5.86
C PRO A 136 13.61 16.16 5.58
N HIS A 137 13.01 15.58 6.62
CA HIS A 137 11.95 14.57 6.53
C HIS A 137 10.55 15.15 6.80
N ILE A 138 10.43 16.46 7.01
CA ILE A 138 9.17 17.17 7.15
C ILE A 138 9.06 18.20 6.04
N ASN A 139 8.00 18.12 5.24
CA ASN A 139 7.73 19.13 4.21
C ASN A 139 6.39 19.82 4.47
N PHE A 140 6.37 21.13 4.27
CA PHE A 140 5.18 21.95 4.21
C PHE A 140 4.87 22.26 2.75
N LEU A 141 3.59 22.25 2.41
CA LEU A 141 3.10 22.67 1.11
C LEU A 141 1.86 23.54 1.31
N CYS A 142 1.88 24.75 0.77
CA CYS A 142 0.65 25.50 0.59
C CYS A 142 0.08 25.21 -0.80
N ARG A 143 -1.25 25.23 -0.92
CA ARG A 143 -1.91 25.10 -2.23
C ARG A 143 -1.38 26.12 -3.25
N GLY A 144 -1.03 25.64 -4.44
CA GLY A 144 -0.42 26.46 -5.50
C GLY A 144 1.08 26.76 -5.32
N GLY A 145 1.70 26.27 -4.24
CA GLY A 145 3.11 26.40 -3.94
C GLY A 145 3.96 25.18 -4.31
N SER A 146 5.14 25.10 -3.71
CA SER A 146 6.07 23.97 -3.80
C SER A 146 6.42 23.46 -2.41
N TYR A 147 6.81 22.19 -2.30
CA TYR A 147 7.27 21.62 -1.03
C TYR A 147 8.50 22.35 -0.51
N THR A 148 8.52 22.61 0.80
CA THR A 148 9.61 23.26 1.51
C THR A 148 9.73 22.69 2.92
N THR A 149 10.93 22.64 3.49
CA THR A 149 11.14 22.25 4.90
C THR A 149 11.00 23.44 5.86
N VAL A 150 10.80 24.65 5.33
CA VAL A 150 10.58 25.87 6.11
C VAL A 150 9.10 26.04 6.38
N ALA A 151 8.73 26.13 7.66
CA ALA A 151 7.35 26.34 8.05
C ALA A 151 6.80 27.66 7.48
N PRO A 152 5.67 27.64 6.74
CA PRO A 152 5.12 28.85 6.17
C PRO A 152 4.45 29.70 7.25
N THR A 153 4.62 31.01 7.18
CA THR A 153 3.86 31.96 8.01
C THR A 153 2.54 32.37 7.36
N ASN A 154 2.31 31.98 6.10
CA ASN A 154 1.10 32.29 5.35
C ASN A 154 0.95 31.32 4.17
N CYS A 155 -0.25 30.78 3.97
CA CYS A 155 -0.58 30.04 2.75
C CYS A 155 -1.51 30.86 1.84
N PRO A 156 -1.20 31.08 0.55
CA PRO A 156 -2.01 31.93 -0.32
C PRO A 156 -3.45 31.41 -0.46
N VAL A 157 -4.40 32.34 -0.51
CA VAL A 157 -5.77 32.04 -0.93
C VAL A 157 -5.77 31.87 -2.45
N VAL A 158 -6.26 30.73 -2.92
CA VAL A 158 -6.39 30.41 -4.34
C VAL A 158 -7.86 30.31 -4.72
N THR A 159 -8.17 30.53 -6.00
CA THR A 159 -9.49 30.28 -6.57
C THR A 159 -9.36 29.28 -7.70
N ASP A 160 -10.03 28.13 -7.59
CA ASP A 160 -10.12 27.10 -8.63
C ASP A 160 -11.54 26.52 -8.72
N ASN A 161 -11.70 25.40 -9.45
CA ASN A 161 -13.00 24.74 -9.63
C ASN A 161 -13.63 24.22 -8.32
N SER A 162 -12.86 24.14 -7.24
CA SER A 162 -13.31 23.74 -5.91
C SER A 162 -13.65 24.93 -5.01
N GLY A 163 -13.53 26.17 -5.51
CA GLY A 163 -13.90 27.40 -4.81
C GLY A 163 -12.71 28.29 -4.49
N THR A 164 -12.91 29.24 -3.57
CA THR A 164 -11.87 30.14 -3.06
C THR A 164 -11.48 29.71 -1.65
N TYR A 165 -10.22 29.31 -1.46
CA TYR A 165 -9.73 28.76 -0.19
C TYR A 165 -8.20 28.86 -0.08
N SER A 166 -7.70 28.79 1.16
CA SER A 166 -6.30 28.53 1.50
C SER A 166 -6.19 27.14 2.13
N GLN A 167 -5.06 26.48 1.92
CA GLN A 167 -4.79 25.13 2.40
C GLN A 167 -3.31 24.97 2.73
N LEU A 168 -3.05 24.22 3.80
CA LEU A 168 -1.74 23.74 4.22
C LEU A 168 -1.74 22.21 4.16
N ASP A 169 -0.64 21.63 3.68
CA ASP A 169 -0.33 20.22 3.81
C ASP A 169 1.00 20.08 4.58
N ILE A 170 1.04 19.14 5.53
CA ILE A 170 2.25 18.74 6.25
C ILE A 170 2.55 17.29 5.88
N SER A 171 3.69 17.06 5.24
CA SER A 171 4.17 15.73 4.84
C SER A 171 5.24 15.25 5.81
N VAL A 172 4.98 14.12 6.48
CA VAL A 172 5.92 13.42 7.36
C VAL A 172 6.48 12.21 6.62
N HIS A 173 7.81 12.16 6.46
CA HIS A 173 8.51 11.07 5.79
C HIS A 173 9.07 10.10 6.82
N PHE A 174 8.58 8.88 6.80
CA PHE A 174 9.02 7.84 7.72
C PHE A 174 10.32 7.17 7.26
N PRO A 175 11.11 6.65 8.22
CA PRO A 175 12.18 5.72 7.92
C PRO A 175 11.68 4.49 7.15
N ASP A 176 12.55 3.87 6.36
CA ASP A 176 12.19 2.88 5.34
C ASP A 176 13.16 1.69 5.28
N CYS A 177 13.97 1.55 6.32
CA CYS A 177 14.84 0.42 6.59
C CYS A 177 14.55 -0.09 8.01
N TRP A 178 14.19 -1.36 8.14
CA TRP A 178 13.87 -2.01 9.40
C TRP A 178 15.00 -2.94 9.86
N ASP A 179 15.19 -3.06 11.17
CA ASP A 179 16.23 -3.90 11.78
C ASP A 179 16.00 -5.41 11.63
N GLY A 180 14.86 -5.80 11.05
CA GLY A 180 14.49 -7.19 10.78
C GLY A 180 13.91 -7.94 11.98
N LYS A 181 13.74 -7.29 13.13
CA LYS A 181 13.35 -7.97 14.38
C LYS A 181 12.51 -7.16 15.36
N THR A 182 12.69 -5.85 15.48
CA THR A 182 12.07 -5.02 16.51
C THR A 182 10.81 -4.35 15.96
N LEU A 183 9.63 -4.82 16.36
CA LEU A 183 8.36 -4.24 15.92
C LEU A 183 8.01 -2.94 16.66
N VAL A 184 8.24 -2.92 17.98
CA VAL A 184 7.87 -1.79 18.85
C VAL A 184 9.14 -1.03 19.27
N PRO A 185 9.24 0.29 19.06
CA PRO A 185 10.38 1.07 19.52
C PRO A 185 10.47 1.05 21.05
N ILE A 186 11.67 0.82 21.59
CA ILE A 186 11.87 0.75 23.04
C ILE A 186 12.10 2.17 23.59
N LEU A 187 11.02 2.79 24.05
CA LEU A 187 11.03 4.05 24.79
C LEU A 187 11.03 3.71 26.29
N ARG A 188 12.14 3.98 26.99
CA ARG A 188 12.24 3.68 28.43
C ARG A 188 11.41 4.68 29.24
N SER A 189 10.92 4.27 30.41
CA SER A 189 9.89 4.98 31.18
C SER A 189 10.31 6.26 31.90
N ASP A 190 11.60 6.59 31.98
CA ASP A 190 12.01 7.89 32.54
C ASP A 190 12.06 8.97 31.45
N ALA A 191 11.59 10.17 31.78
CA ALA A 191 11.46 11.28 30.85
C ALA A 191 12.74 11.59 30.08
N ARG A 192 13.92 11.52 30.72
CA ARG A 192 15.19 11.79 30.03
C ARG A 192 15.46 10.76 28.93
N ASN A 193 15.23 9.48 29.21
CA ASN A 193 15.38 8.44 28.20
C ASN A 193 14.29 8.52 27.13
N VAL A 194 13.03 8.82 27.48
CA VAL A 194 11.97 9.08 26.47
C VAL A 194 12.45 10.16 25.51
N MET A 195 12.83 11.34 26.01
CA MET A 195 13.29 12.45 25.17
C MET A 195 14.50 12.07 24.31
N SER A 196 15.50 11.40 24.90
CA SER A 196 16.67 10.93 24.14
C SER A 196 16.28 9.96 23.03
N LYS A 197 15.25 9.14 23.24
CA LYS A 197 14.77 8.17 22.25
C LYS A 197 13.90 8.83 21.18
N LEU A 198 13.10 9.84 21.51
CA LEU A 198 12.41 10.68 20.53
C LEU A 198 13.41 11.41 19.60
N HIS A 199 14.52 11.91 20.14
CA HIS A 199 15.58 12.49 19.31
C HIS A 199 16.28 11.46 18.42
N ALA A 200 16.36 10.19 18.85
CA ALA A 200 16.84 9.10 18.01
C ALA A 200 15.79 8.71 16.95
N ALA A 201 14.50 8.70 17.30
CA ALA A 201 13.40 8.49 16.36
C ALA A 201 13.42 9.53 15.24
N ALA A 202 13.62 10.80 15.60
CA ALA A 202 13.73 11.91 14.66
C ALA A 202 14.86 11.77 13.63
N LYS A 203 15.82 10.88 13.90
CA LYS A 203 16.95 10.55 13.02
C LYS A 203 16.82 9.17 12.38
N GLY A 204 15.71 8.46 12.59
CA GLY A 204 15.55 7.07 12.19
C GLY A 204 16.62 6.19 12.82
N ALA A 205 16.74 6.19 14.16
CA ALA A 205 17.77 5.41 14.85
C ALA A 205 17.21 4.50 15.96
N LEU A 206 15.89 4.23 15.95
CA LEU A 206 15.26 3.26 16.85
C LEU A 206 15.22 1.88 16.21
N ASN A 207 14.04 1.31 15.99
CA ASN A 207 13.79 0.05 15.28
C ASN A 207 13.83 0.20 13.75
N VAL A 208 13.75 1.43 13.25
CA VAL A 208 13.82 1.77 11.83
C VAL A 208 14.83 2.89 11.57
N ALA A 209 15.33 2.96 10.34
CA ALA A 209 16.27 3.96 9.86
C ALA A 209 15.99 4.44 8.45
N TYR A 210 16.43 5.66 8.17
CA TYR A 210 16.41 6.20 6.80
C TYR A 210 17.48 5.50 5.97
N ARG A 211 17.17 5.21 4.71
CA ARG A 211 18.14 4.75 3.72
C ARG A 211 19.36 5.65 3.59
N ASN A 212 20.46 5.05 3.15
CA ASN A 212 21.64 5.76 2.68
C ASN A 212 21.32 6.56 1.40
N SER A 213 22.18 7.51 1.04
CA SER A 213 22.01 8.34 -0.16
C SER A 213 22.03 7.56 -1.48
N ASP A 214 22.57 6.33 -1.47
CA ASP A 214 22.57 5.41 -2.61
C ASP A 214 21.31 4.53 -2.67
N GLY A 215 20.34 4.74 -1.78
CA GLY A 215 19.08 4.00 -1.69
C GLY A 215 19.16 2.70 -0.87
N THR A 216 20.37 2.25 -0.52
CA THR A 216 20.57 1.04 0.28
C THR A 216 20.23 1.27 1.74
N CYS A 217 19.96 0.20 2.47
CA CYS A 217 19.78 0.30 3.91
C CYS A 217 21.11 0.30 4.67
N PRO A 218 21.20 1.04 5.78
CA PRO A 218 22.32 0.88 6.71
C PRO A 218 22.43 -0.57 7.19
N SER A 219 23.64 -1.03 7.50
CA SER A 219 23.90 -2.45 7.82
C SER A 219 23.14 -2.97 9.05
N ALA A 220 22.80 -2.09 9.99
CA ALA A 220 21.99 -2.43 11.16
C ALA A 220 20.48 -2.57 10.87
N TYR A 221 20.03 -2.13 9.68
CA TYR A 221 18.63 -2.08 9.26
C TYR A 221 18.43 -2.79 7.91
N PRO A 222 18.74 -4.08 7.78
CA PRO A 222 18.90 -4.74 6.48
C PRO A 222 17.60 -4.93 5.69
N VAL A 223 16.44 -4.74 6.30
CA VAL A 223 15.15 -4.99 5.64
C VAL A 223 14.60 -3.70 5.06
N LYS A 224 14.66 -3.56 3.74
CA LYS A 224 14.04 -2.43 3.04
C LYS A 224 12.52 -2.58 3.04
N ILE A 225 11.79 -1.55 3.45
CA ILE A 225 10.32 -1.45 3.39
C ILE A 225 9.91 -0.23 2.55
N PRO A 226 8.65 -0.09 2.11
CA PRO A 226 8.19 1.15 1.49
C PRO A 226 8.43 2.35 2.41
N GLU A 227 8.82 3.48 1.85
CA GLU A 227 8.82 4.75 2.56
C GLU A 227 7.39 5.27 2.64
N LEU A 228 6.90 5.52 3.86
CA LEU A 228 5.62 6.18 4.08
C LEU A 228 5.83 7.69 4.06
N GLN A 229 5.07 8.38 3.21
CA GLN A 229 4.96 9.83 3.20
C GLN A 229 3.52 10.18 3.58
N LEU A 230 3.31 10.40 4.87
CA LEU A 230 2.03 10.77 5.46
C LEU A 230 1.77 12.25 5.20
N ASN A 231 0.91 12.58 4.24
CA ASN A 231 0.56 13.96 3.90
C ASN A 231 -0.77 14.32 4.55
N VAL A 232 -0.74 15.17 5.57
CA VAL A 232 -1.94 15.64 6.27
C VAL A 232 -2.38 16.97 5.69
N GLN A 233 -3.63 17.05 5.26
CA GLN A 233 -4.21 18.26 4.68
C GLN A 233 -5.04 19.01 5.73
N TYR A 234 -4.90 20.33 5.73
CA TYR A 234 -5.66 21.26 6.55
C TYR A 234 -6.29 22.34 5.67
N SER A 235 -7.62 22.43 5.69
CA SER A 235 -8.35 23.54 5.10
C SER A 235 -8.27 24.77 6.01
N LEU A 236 -7.72 25.86 5.49
CA LEU A 236 -7.57 27.13 6.24
C LEU A 236 -8.73 28.10 6.00
N GLY A 237 -9.67 27.73 5.11
CA GLY A 237 -10.77 28.59 4.68
C GLY A 237 -10.24 29.82 3.95
N ASN A 238 -10.75 31.00 4.28
CA ASN A 238 -10.27 32.28 3.71
C ASN A 238 -9.26 33.01 4.61
N ASP A 239 -8.83 32.38 5.70
CA ASP A 239 -7.82 32.92 6.61
C ASP A 239 -6.46 32.28 6.26
N PRO A 240 -5.56 32.99 5.57
CA PRO A 240 -4.28 32.42 5.14
C PRO A 240 -3.19 32.46 6.22
N ASP A 241 -3.45 33.11 7.37
CA ASP A 241 -2.43 33.40 8.37
C ASP A 241 -2.00 32.15 9.15
N LEU A 242 -0.69 31.91 9.16
CA LEU A 242 -0.01 30.86 9.91
C LEU A 242 1.13 31.43 10.77
N SER A 243 1.22 32.75 10.93
CA SER A 243 2.30 33.40 11.70
C SER A 243 2.31 33.00 13.18
N GLY A 244 1.14 32.67 13.73
CA GLY A 244 0.94 32.09 15.07
C GLY A 244 0.65 30.59 15.06
N ALA A 245 0.93 29.87 13.97
CA ALA A 245 0.66 28.45 13.88
C ALA A 245 1.58 27.64 14.80
N GLN A 246 1.00 26.69 15.51
CA GLN A 246 1.66 25.85 16.51
C GLN A 246 1.08 24.45 16.49
N LEU A 247 1.89 23.49 16.90
CA LEU A 247 1.48 22.10 17.08
C LEU A 247 1.43 21.77 18.57
N SER A 248 0.56 20.84 18.96
CA SER A 248 0.47 20.39 20.35
C SER A 248 1.81 19.82 20.83
N LEU A 249 2.04 19.91 22.14
CA LEU A 249 3.16 19.31 22.86
C LEU A 249 2.65 18.63 24.12
N ASP A 250 3.49 17.77 24.70
CA ASP A 250 3.15 17.05 25.92
C ASP A 250 2.73 18.03 27.02
N PRO A 251 1.59 17.76 27.68
CA PRO A 251 1.11 18.66 28.71
C PRO A 251 2.07 18.64 29.90
N ILE A 252 2.08 19.74 30.64
CA ILE A 252 2.81 19.82 31.91
C ILE A 252 1.84 19.83 33.06
N PHE A 253 2.13 19.03 34.08
CA PHE A 253 1.32 19.01 35.29
C PHE A 253 1.68 20.22 36.16
N GLN A 254 0.76 21.19 36.24
CA GLN A 254 0.93 22.40 37.04
C GLN A 254 -0.32 22.65 37.88
N ASN A 255 -0.12 22.94 39.16
CA ASN A 255 -1.21 23.27 40.10
C ASN A 255 -2.35 22.23 40.15
N GLY A 256 -2.01 20.94 40.02
CA GLY A 256 -3.00 19.86 40.07
C GLY A 256 -3.76 19.60 38.76
N GLN A 257 -3.38 20.26 37.66
CA GLN A 257 -4.01 20.10 36.35
C GLN A 257 -2.97 19.90 35.25
N TRP A 258 -3.32 19.11 34.25
CA TRP A 258 -2.57 19.03 32.99
C TRP A 258 -2.80 20.30 32.19
N VAL A 259 -1.72 21.01 31.86
CA VAL A 259 -1.76 22.26 31.10
C VAL A 259 -1.24 22.00 29.69
N PRO A 260 -2.07 22.15 28.64
CA PRO A 260 -1.65 21.95 27.26
C PRO A 260 -0.46 22.82 26.88
N GLN A 261 0.52 22.23 26.21
CA GLN A 261 1.69 22.92 25.68
C GLN A 261 1.62 23.00 24.15
N TRP A 262 2.34 23.98 23.59
CA TRP A 262 2.30 24.28 22.16
C TRP A 262 3.68 24.63 21.64
N GLY A 263 4.11 23.91 20.61
CA GLY A 263 5.41 24.01 19.96
C GLY A 263 5.37 24.82 18.68
N SER A 264 6.55 25.08 18.12
CA SER A 264 6.64 25.62 16.75
C SER A 264 6.15 24.59 15.74
N MET A 265 5.86 24.99 14.51
CA MET A 265 5.54 24.05 13.43
C MET A 265 6.67 23.04 13.14
N TYR A 266 7.91 23.30 13.59
CA TYR A 266 9.02 22.35 13.46
C TYR A 266 8.94 21.16 14.43
N THR A 267 7.98 21.16 15.37
CA THR A 267 7.68 19.98 16.19
C THR A 267 6.84 18.94 15.44
N ALA A 268 6.56 19.19 14.15
CA ALA A 268 5.82 18.28 13.28
C ALA A 268 6.48 16.89 13.27
N HIS A 269 5.62 15.91 13.51
CA HIS A 269 5.96 14.50 13.50
C HIS A 269 4.71 13.70 13.13
N GLY A 270 4.91 12.41 12.95
CA GLY A 270 3.83 11.48 12.74
C GLY A 270 4.22 10.11 13.25
N ASP A 271 3.19 9.38 13.57
CA ASP A 271 3.27 8.10 14.24
C ASP A 271 2.40 7.10 13.49
N PHE A 272 2.82 5.84 13.53
CA PHE A 272 2.20 4.80 12.72
C PHE A 272 2.30 3.44 13.41
N ILE A 273 1.17 2.73 13.45
CA ILE A 273 1.14 1.30 13.77
C ILE A 273 0.63 0.57 12.53
N ASN A 274 1.48 -0.28 11.95
CA ASN A 274 1.10 -1.08 10.81
C ASN A 274 0.07 -2.14 11.21
N ALA A 275 -1.16 -2.00 10.73
CA ALA A 275 -2.17 -3.03 10.85
C ALA A 275 -2.80 -3.37 9.50
N TRP A 276 -2.15 -3.04 8.38
CA TRP A 276 -2.55 -3.53 7.06
C TRP A 276 -2.84 -5.02 7.09
N HIS A 277 -3.88 -5.42 6.36
CA HIS A 277 -4.06 -6.83 6.01
C HIS A 277 -2.77 -7.32 5.33
N PRO A 278 -2.08 -8.34 5.88
CA PRO A 278 -0.80 -8.79 5.34
C PRO A 278 -0.88 -9.14 3.86
N GLU A 279 -2.00 -9.71 3.41
CA GLU A 279 -2.24 -10.08 2.03
C GLU A 279 -2.39 -8.86 1.11
N SER A 280 -3.08 -7.80 1.56
CA SER A 280 -3.17 -6.53 0.83
C SER A 280 -1.80 -5.90 0.63
N LEU A 281 -0.98 -5.86 1.69
CA LEU A 281 0.34 -5.29 1.60
C LEU A 281 1.27 -6.17 0.75
N GLN A 282 1.15 -7.49 0.85
CA GLN A 282 1.89 -8.41 -0.02
C GLN A 282 1.55 -8.20 -1.50
N TYR A 283 0.27 -8.00 -1.84
CA TYR A 283 -0.14 -7.64 -3.21
C TYR A 283 0.56 -6.38 -3.70
N ILE A 284 0.52 -5.33 -2.88
CA ILE A 284 1.15 -4.05 -3.17
C ILE A 284 2.63 -4.25 -3.49
N ILE A 285 3.35 -4.95 -2.63
CA ILE A 285 4.79 -5.15 -2.79
C ILE A 285 5.08 -5.97 -4.05
N ASP A 286 4.37 -7.10 -4.20
CA ASP A 286 4.55 -7.99 -5.32
C ASP A 286 4.18 -7.35 -6.65
N THR A 287 3.08 -6.60 -6.73
CA THR A 287 2.51 -6.15 -8.00
C THR A 287 2.87 -4.71 -8.33
N CYS A 288 3.13 -3.88 -7.31
CA CYS A 288 3.19 -2.42 -7.44
C CYS A 288 4.48 -1.80 -6.93
N SER A 289 5.49 -2.59 -6.58
CA SER A 289 6.78 -2.04 -6.13
C SER A 289 7.99 -2.86 -6.57
N ASN A 290 7.86 -4.18 -6.64
CA ASN A 290 8.96 -5.08 -7.02
C ASN A 290 8.84 -5.64 -8.45
N ARG A 291 7.82 -5.23 -9.21
CA ARG A 291 7.58 -5.73 -10.58
C ARG A 291 7.53 -4.58 -11.59
N GLU A 292 8.00 -4.86 -12.80
CA GLU A 292 7.87 -3.95 -13.93
C GLU A 292 6.39 -3.74 -14.27
N THR A 293 6.00 -2.48 -14.49
CA THR A 293 4.65 -2.15 -14.96
C THR A 293 4.44 -2.69 -16.37
N VAL A 294 3.49 -3.60 -16.53
CA VAL A 294 3.04 -4.09 -17.85
C VAL A 294 1.66 -3.54 -18.19
N ALA A 295 1.27 -3.67 -19.46
CA ALA A 295 -0.07 -3.29 -19.91
C ALA A 295 -1.16 -3.97 -19.04
N GLY A 296 -2.16 -3.19 -18.62
CA GLY A 296 -3.27 -3.66 -17.76
C GLY A 296 -3.00 -3.64 -16.25
N THR A 297 -1.81 -3.24 -15.79
CA THR A 297 -1.50 -3.13 -14.35
C THR A 297 -2.27 -1.98 -13.69
N THR A 298 -2.85 -2.22 -12.49
CA THR A 298 -3.59 -1.19 -11.72
C THR A 298 -3.06 -1.10 -10.29
N CYS A 299 -2.16 -0.15 -10.01
CA CYS A 299 -1.51 -0.03 -8.69
C CYS A 299 -1.99 1.14 -7.83
N ALA A 300 -2.79 2.05 -8.37
CA ALA A 300 -3.07 3.33 -7.70
C ALA A 300 -4.47 3.47 -7.06
N SER A 301 -5.44 2.61 -7.38
CA SER A 301 -6.85 2.86 -7.01
C SER A 301 -7.70 1.61 -6.76
N ASN A 302 -7.09 0.43 -6.71
CA ASN A 302 -7.86 -0.82 -6.65
C ASN A 302 -7.10 -1.91 -5.86
N ILE A 303 -6.69 -1.58 -4.63
CA ILE A 303 -6.00 -2.52 -3.74
C ILE A 303 -7.02 -3.54 -3.22
N PRO A 304 -6.79 -4.85 -3.38
CA PRO A 304 -7.66 -5.88 -2.84
C PRO A 304 -7.53 -5.95 -1.31
N THR A 305 -8.60 -6.34 -0.64
CA THR A 305 -8.57 -6.65 0.79
C THR A 305 -7.89 -8.00 1.06
N TYR A 306 -7.88 -8.89 0.06
CA TYR A 306 -7.12 -10.15 0.10
C TYR A 306 -6.48 -10.45 -1.25
N TYR A 307 -5.24 -10.96 -1.20
CA TYR A 307 -4.49 -11.44 -2.35
C TYR A 307 -3.78 -12.75 -2.03
N SER A 308 -3.79 -13.67 -3.00
CA SER A 308 -2.91 -14.83 -2.97
C SER A 308 -2.43 -15.19 -4.37
N LYS A 309 -1.17 -15.63 -4.47
CA LYS A 309 -0.61 -16.23 -5.68
C LYS A 309 -1.17 -17.64 -5.89
N GLY A 310 -1.13 -18.11 -7.13
CA GLY A 310 -1.34 -19.52 -7.45
C GLY A 310 -0.40 -20.41 -6.62
N SER A 311 -0.97 -21.30 -5.82
CA SER A 311 -0.26 -22.26 -4.98
C SER A 311 0.17 -23.53 -5.71
N ALA A 312 -0.45 -23.81 -6.86
CA ALA A 312 -0.08 -24.88 -7.77
C ALA A 312 -0.64 -24.61 -9.16
N ASN A 313 0.04 -25.09 -10.21
CA ASN A 313 -0.53 -25.18 -11.54
C ASN A 313 -0.09 -26.44 -12.29
N VAL A 314 -0.93 -26.94 -13.19
CA VAL A 314 -0.60 -28.07 -14.04
C VAL A 314 -1.15 -27.83 -15.44
N GLN A 315 -0.39 -28.20 -16.46
CA GLN A 315 -0.84 -28.19 -17.85
C GLN A 315 -0.99 -29.63 -18.33
N LEU A 316 -2.14 -29.94 -18.93
CA LEU A 316 -2.42 -31.20 -19.60
C LEU A 316 -2.52 -30.96 -21.10
N ASP A 317 -1.92 -31.83 -21.91
CA ASP A 317 -2.13 -31.82 -23.36
C ASP A 317 -3.54 -32.32 -23.74
N SER A 318 -3.83 -32.36 -25.04
CA SER A 318 -5.14 -32.83 -25.55
C SER A 318 -5.41 -34.31 -25.32
N GLY A 319 -4.37 -35.11 -25.03
CA GLY A 319 -4.48 -36.51 -24.62
C GLY A 319 -4.60 -36.70 -23.11
N GLY A 320 -4.49 -35.62 -22.32
CA GLY A 320 -4.53 -35.65 -20.86
C GLY A 320 -3.18 -35.96 -20.20
N ALA A 321 -2.07 -35.96 -20.95
CA ALA A 321 -0.74 -36.13 -20.38
C ALA A 321 -0.27 -34.83 -19.72
N VAL A 322 0.34 -34.94 -18.54
CA VAL A 322 0.92 -33.80 -17.82
C VAL A 322 2.15 -33.29 -18.55
N LEU A 323 2.18 -32.00 -18.84
CA LEU A 323 3.31 -31.30 -19.43
C LEU A 323 4.18 -30.67 -18.33
N PRO A 324 5.50 -30.54 -18.55
CA PRO A 324 6.39 -29.83 -17.63
C PRO A 324 5.91 -28.41 -17.40
N THR A 325 5.87 -28.00 -16.14
CA THR A 325 5.58 -26.61 -15.78
C THR A 325 6.84 -25.78 -15.93
N ASN A 326 6.79 -24.78 -16.80
CA ASN A 326 7.82 -23.74 -16.93
C ASN A 326 7.29 -22.41 -16.38
N THR A 327 7.99 -21.31 -16.62
CA THR A 327 7.51 -19.95 -16.30
C THR A 327 6.27 -19.53 -17.12
N THR A 328 5.93 -20.28 -18.16
CA THR A 328 4.76 -20.09 -19.03
C THR A 328 3.91 -21.35 -19.13
N LEU A 329 2.61 -21.16 -19.35
CA LEU A 329 1.62 -22.20 -19.62
C LEU A 329 1.03 -21.98 -21.03
N ASP A 330 1.24 -22.93 -21.93
CA ASP A 330 0.83 -22.83 -23.32
C ASP A 330 -0.50 -23.57 -23.56
N SER A 331 -1.60 -22.86 -23.42
CA SER A 331 -2.95 -23.36 -23.68
C SER A 331 -3.16 -23.55 -25.20
N THR A 332 -2.79 -24.72 -25.73
CA THR A 332 -3.02 -25.17 -27.12
C THR A 332 -4.42 -25.76 -27.33
N PRO A 333 -4.92 -25.92 -28.57
CA PRO A 333 -6.23 -26.52 -28.83
C PRO A 333 -6.40 -27.90 -28.16
N GLY A 334 -7.46 -28.05 -27.36
CA GLY A 334 -7.78 -29.26 -26.60
C GLY A 334 -7.04 -29.43 -25.28
N SER A 335 -6.05 -28.58 -24.97
CA SER A 335 -5.33 -28.62 -23.69
C SER A 335 -6.19 -28.14 -22.52
N ILE A 336 -5.75 -28.51 -21.31
CA ILE A 336 -6.34 -28.05 -20.06
C ILE A 336 -5.24 -27.44 -19.20
N VAL A 337 -5.45 -26.21 -18.72
CA VAL A 337 -4.61 -25.59 -17.69
C VAL A 337 -5.37 -25.59 -16.39
N LEU A 338 -4.79 -26.08 -15.30
CA LEU A 338 -5.35 -26.05 -13.94
C LEU A 338 -4.51 -25.15 -13.05
N ILE A 339 -5.17 -24.34 -12.22
CA ILE A 339 -4.50 -23.45 -11.25
C ILE A 339 -5.26 -23.49 -9.93
N LYS A 340 -4.53 -23.55 -8.82
CA LYS A 340 -5.07 -23.61 -7.46
C LYS A 340 -4.65 -22.41 -6.64
N PHE A 341 -5.58 -21.80 -5.91
CA PHE A 341 -5.37 -20.61 -5.09
C PHE A 341 -5.75 -20.85 -3.63
N PRO A 342 -4.95 -20.36 -2.67
CA PRO A 342 -5.37 -20.24 -1.29
C PRO A 342 -6.54 -19.26 -1.14
N MET A 343 -7.51 -19.58 -0.28
CA MET A 343 -8.52 -18.64 0.19
C MET A 343 -8.21 -18.23 1.64
N PRO A 344 -8.71 -17.06 2.10
CA PRO A 344 -8.57 -16.72 3.50
C PRO A 344 -9.30 -17.73 4.37
N ALA A 345 -8.75 -18.02 5.55
CA ALA A 345 -9.32 -18.98 6.50
C ALA A 345 -10.75 -18.60 6.91
N ASN A 346 -11.06 -17.29 6.95
CA ASN A 346 -12.39 -16.76 7.22
C ASN A 346 -12.74 -15.68 6.19
N LEU A 347 -13.59 -16.04 5.23
CA LEU A 347 -14.02 -15.10 4.19
C LEU A 347 -14.85 -13.92 4.71
N ASN A 348 -15.36 -13.97 5.95
CA ASN A 348 -16.12 -12.84 6.51
C ASN A 348 -15.22 -11.67 6.94
N ASP A 349 -13.92 -11.90 7.06
CA ASP A 349 -12.96 -10.86 7.42
C ASP A 349 -12.63 -9.93 6.23
N PHE A 350 -13.11 -10.29 5.03
CA PHE A 350 -12.80 -9.60 3.78
C PHE A 350 -14.09 -9.36 2.98
N PRO A 351 -14.33 -8.16 2.44
CA PRO A 351 -15.31 -8.02 1.37
C PRO A 351 -14.84 -8.82 0.13
N TYR A 352 -15.77 -9.52 -0.51
CA TYR A 352 -15.50 -10.47 -1.61
C TYR A 352 -16.48 -10.35 -2.78
N SER A 353 -17.40 -9.38 -2.75
CA SER A 353 -18.41 -9.21 -3.79
C SER A 353 -17.84 -8.80 -5.16
N GLY A 354 -16.63 -8.23 -5.18
CA GLY A 354 -15.90 -7.86 -6.40
C GLY A 354 -14.69 -8.75 -6.65
N SER A 355 -14.79 -10.05 -6.39
CA SER A 355 -13.66 -10.97 -6.50
C SER A 355 -13.32 -11.31 -7.94
N TYR A 356 -12.02 -11.33 -8.26
CA TYR A 356 -11.54 -11.65 -9.59
C TYR A 356 -10.24 -12.44 -9.55
N LEU A 357 -9.95 -13.08 -10.67
CA LEU A 357 -8.66 -13.69 -10.95
C LEU A 357 -7.87 -12.77 -11.86
N GLN A 358 -6.61 -12.56 -11.50
CA GLN A 358 -5.66 -11.90 -12.37
C GLN A 358 -4.78 -12.95 -13.04
N THR A 359 -4.67 -12.85 -14.36
CA THR A 359 -3.78 -13.68 -15.17
C THR A 359 -3.03 -12.78 -16.15
N PHE A 360 -1.76 -13.03 -16.41
CA PHE A 360 -1.05 -12.40 -17.51
C PHE A 360 -1.04 -13.34 -18.71
N GLY A 361 -1.58 -12.90 -19.84
CA GLY A 361 -1.68 -13.76 -21.02
C GLY A 361 -2.24 -13.09 -22.26
N GLY A 362 -2.11 -13.80 -23.39
CA GLY A 362 -2.55 -13.34 -24.71
C GLY A 362 -2.62 -14.46 -25.75
N ASN A 363 -3.36 -14.20 -26.84
CA ASN A 363 -3.39 -15.05 -28.03
C ASN A 363 -2.03 -14.97 -28.74
N THR A 364 -1.43 -16.11 -29.03
CA THR A 364 -0.13 -16.20 -29.72
C THR A 364 -0.26 -16.70 -31.15
N THR A 365 -1.46 -17.11 -31.57
CA THR A 365 -1.72 -17.61 -32.93
C THR A 365 -1.97 -16.48 -33.92
N ASP A 366 -2.81 -15.50 -33.56
CA ASP A 366 -3.20 -14.39 -34.43
C ASP A 366 -3.77 -13.22 -33.63
N THR A 367 -4.28 -12.20 -34.35
CA THR A 367 -4.84 -10.97 -33.79
C THR A 367 -6.29 -11.08 -33.31
N VAL A 368 -6.94 -12.23 -33.51
CA VAL A 368 -8.37 -12.37 -33.20
C VAL A 368 -8.56 -12.45 -31.68
N ALA A 369 -9.49 -11.64 -31.17
CA ALA A 369 -9.85 -11.67 -29.77
C ALA A 369 -10.92 -12.72 -29.49
N ILE A 370 -10.69 -13.55 -28.48
CA ILE A 370 -11.57 -14.66 -28.09
C ILE A 370 -11.69 -14.69 -26.57
N THR A 371 -12.85 -15.13 -26.08
CA THR A 371 -13.04 -15.46 -24.66
C THR A 371 -12.81 -16.95 -24.44
N LEU A 372 -11.85 -17.29 -23.59
CA LEU A 372 -11.73 -18.66 -23.05
C LEU A 372 -12.63 -18.80 -21.83
N ASP A 373 -13.42 -19.86 -21.77
CA ASP A 373 -14.22 -20.13 -20.58
C ASP A 373 -13.38 -20.68 -19.42
N LEU A 374 -13.72 -20.23 -18.22
CA LEU A 374 -13.18 -20.72 -16.96
C LEU A 374 -14.16 -21.68 -16.32
N TYR A 375 -13.65 -22.79 -15.81
CA TYR A 375 -14.43 -23.79 -15.09
C TYR A 375 -13.87 -24.02 -13.69
N ALA A 376 -14.73 -24.40 -12.75
CA ALA A 376 -14.28 -24.85 -11.43
C ALA A 376 -13.49 -26.17 -11.57
N ALA A 377 -12.52 -26.39 -10.69
CA ALA A 377 -11.77 -27.63 -10.60
C ALA A 377 -11.75 -28.19 -9.18
N SER A 378 -11.46 -29.49 -9.03
CA SER A 378 -11.22 -30.08 -7.71
C SER A 378 -9.96 -29.50 -7.08
N THR A 379 -9.87 -29.49 -5.75
CA THR A 379 -8.73 -28.93 -5.00
C THR A 379 -7.79 -30.00 -4.43
N THR A 380 -8.09 -31.29 -4.67
CA THR A 380 -7.40 -32.43 -4.06
C THR A 380 -6.04 -32.74 -4.67
N TRP A 381 -5.66 -32.09 -5.77
CA TRP A 381 -4.40 -32.32 -6.50
C TRP A 381 -3.31 -31.32 -6.10
N ASP A 382 -2.05 -31.65 -6.42
CA ASP A 382 -0.90 -30.75 -6.35
C ASP A 382 -0.07 -30.83 -7.65
N ASP A 383 0.97 -30.02 -7.77
CA ASP A 383 1.86 -29.95 -8.94
C ASP A 383 3.18 -30.72 -8.76
N ALA A 384 3.24 -31.62 -7.77
CA ALA A 384 4.42 -32.41 -7.44
C ALA A 384 4.15 -33.92 -7.44
N SER A 385 3.42 -34.41 -6.45
CA SER A 385 3.22 -35.84 -6.18
C SER A 385 1.82 -36.34 -6.51
N ASN A 386 0.82 -35.48 -6.47
CA ASN A 386 -0.58 -35.84 -6.70
C ASN A 386 -1.15 -35.08 -7.90
N LEU A 387 -0.61 -35.39 -9.07
CA LEU A 387 -0.95 -34.69 -10.32
C LEU A 387 -2.42 -34.92 -10.72
N PRO A 388 -3.12 -33.87 -11.21
CA PRO A 388 -4.49 -33.98 -11.68
C PRO A 388 -4.58 -34.72 -13.02
N THR A 389 -5.76 -35.27 -13.29
CA THR A 389 -6.19 -35.69 -14.63
C THR A 389 -7.22 -34.70 -15.18
N ALA A 390 -7.63 -34.87 -16.44
CA ALA A 390 -8.65 -34.03 -17.07
C ALA A 390 -9.99 -33.98 -16.30
N SER A 391 -10.31 -35.01 -15.50
CA SER A 391 -11.53 -35.05 -14.69
C SER A 391 -11.51 -34.10 -13.49
N ALA A 392 -10.34 -33.59 -13.09
CA ALA A 392 -10.25 -32.54 -12.09
C ALA A 392 -10.95 -31.26 -12.55
N CYS A 393 -11.08 -31.07 -13.87
CA CYS A 393 -11.70 -29.90 -14.48
C CYS A 393 -13.21 -30.15 -14.73
N THR A 394 -14.06 -29.51 -13.91
CA THR A 394 -15.51 -29.78 -13.88
C THR A 394 -16.25 -29.18 -15.08
N SER A 395 -17.58 -29.31 -15.09
CA SER A 395 -18.47 -28.64 -16.05
C SER A 395 -19.03 -27.31 -15.55
N GLN A 396 -18.80 -26.94 -14.28
CA GLN A 396 -19.29 -25.68 -13.72
C GLN A 396 -18.50 -24.53 -14.31
N ARG A 397 -19.12 -23.76 -15.21
CA ARG A 397 -18.55 -22.51 -15.72
C ARG A 397 -18.55 -21.45 -14.60
N ILE A 398 -17.41 -20.82 -14.38
CA ILE A 398 -17.21 -19.82 -13.31
C ILE A 398 -16.87 -18.42 -13.83
N GLY A 399 -16.55 -18.29 -15.13
CA GLY A 399 -16.18 -17.02 -15.73
C GLY A 399 -15.60 -17.21 -17.13
N GLY A 400 -14.90 -16.19 -17.62
CA GLY A 400 -14.16 -16.29 -18.87
C GLY A 400 -13.05 -15.25 -18.96
N ILE A 401 -12.03 -15.53 -19.76
CA ILE A 401 -10.88 -14.66 -19.99
C ILE A 401 -10.93 -14.14 -21.43
N TYR A 402 -11.15 -12.83 -21.59
CA TYR A 402 -11.08 -12.17 -22.88
C TYR A 402 -9.62 -11.88 -23.27
N LEU A 403 -9.16 -12.49 -24.37
CA LEU A 403 -7.77 -12.50 -24.81
C LEU A 403 -7.67 -12.07 -26.27
N ASN A 404 -6.89 -11.03 -26.52
CA ASN A 404 -6.40 -10.67 -27.86
C ASN A 404 -4.89 -10.98 -27.95
N ASN A 405 -4.22 -10.57 -29.02
CA ASN A 405 -2.79 -10.84 -29.23
C ASN A 405 -1.83 -10.00 -28.40
N VAL A 406 -2.34 -9.20 -27.47
CA VAL A 406 -1.51 -8.42 -26.55
C VAL A 406 -1.32 -9.24 -25.28
N GLN A 407 -0.05 -9.48 -24.95
CA GLN A 407 0.36 -10.00 -23.64
C GLN A 407 0.16 -8.91 -22.60
N GLN A 408 -0.83 -9.11 -21.73
CA GLN A 408 -1.21 -8.14 -20.72
C GLN A 408 -1.94 -8.80 -19.56
N VAL A 409 -2.07 -8.04 -18.47
CA VAL A 409 -2.86 -8.42 -17.31
C VAL A 409 -4.34 -8.46 -17.67
N ARG A 410 -5.02 -9.54 -17.28
CA ARG A 410 -6.46 -9.77 -17.44
C ARG A 410 -7.08 -10.00 -16.07
N ASN A 411 -8.12 -9.24 -15.74
CA ASN A 411 -8.94 -9.46 -14.56
C ASN A 411 -10.24 -10.15 -14.99
N ASN A 412 -10.56 -11.26 -14.35
CA ASN A 412 -11.70 -12.10 -14.70
C ASN A 412 -12.60 -12.25 -13.49
N ASP A 413 -13.82 -11.74 -13.57
CA ASP A 413 -14.79 -11.85 -12.48
C ASP A 413 -15.07 -13.32 -12.16
N ILE A 414 -14.96 -13.67 -10.88
CA ILE A 414 -15.36 -14.96 -10.32
C ILE A 414 -16.15 -14.79 -9.02
N SER A 415 -16.81 -13.64 -8.85
CA SER A 415 -17.48 -13.24 -7.61
C SER A 415 -18.54 -14.25 -7.19
N SER A 416 -19.31 -14.77 -8.14
CA SER A 416 -20.32 -15.81 -7.91
C SER A 416 -19.71 -17.14 -7.46
N TYR A 417 -18.55 -17.50 -8.01
CA TYR A 417 -17.84 -18.70 -7.62
C TYR A 417 -17.28 -18.56 -6.19
N VAL A 418 -16.60 -17.46 -5.88
CA VAL A 418 -16.12 -17.16 -4.52
C VAL A 418 -17.27 -17.21 -3.50
N ALA A 419 -18.42 -16.62 -3.82
CA ALA A 419 -19.60 -16.70 -2.96
C ALA A 419 -20.08 -18.13 -2.73
N SER A 420 -20.04 -19.01 -3.74
CA SER A 420 -20.37 -20.43 -3.57
C SER A 420 -19.36 -21.17 -2.67
N GLN A 421 -18.07 -20.85 -2.81
CA GLN A 421 -16.99 -21.48 -2.05
C GLN A 421 -16.97 -21.03 -0.59
N LYS A 422 -17.42 -19.79 -0.31
CA LYS A 422 -17.73 -19.33 1.04
C LYS A 422 -18.75 -20.23 1.75
N THR A 423 -19.88 -20.50 1.09
CA THR A 423 -20.94 -21.37 1.66
C THR A 423 -20.42 -22.78 1.94
N ALA A 424 -19.45 -23.25 1.15
CA ALA A 424 -18.81 -24.54 1.32
C ALA A 424 -17.70 -24.55 2.40
N GLY A 425 -17.31 -23.40 2.96
CA GLY A 425 -16.20 -23.30 3.92
C GLY A 425 -14.84 -23.64 3.29
N ALA A 426 -14.67 -23.39 1.99
CA ALA A 426 -13.46 -23.75 1.28
C ALA A 426 -12.28 -22.86 1.70
N THR A 427 -11.13 -23.48 1.97
CA THR A 427 -9.86 -22.80 2.25
C THR A 427 -8.95 -22.70 1.02
N GLN A 428 -9.37 -23.31 -0.08
CA GLN A 428 -8.70 -23.26 -1.38
C GLN A 428 -9.74 -23.35 -2.48
N ILE A 429 -9.42 -22.76 -3.63
CA ILE A 429 -10.17 -22.94 -4.87
C ILE A 429 -9.25 -23.41 -5.97
N ALA A 430 -9.80 -24.14 -6.92
CA ALA A 430 -9.11 -24.49 -8.14
C ALA A 430 -9.99 -24.15 -9.33
N LEU A 431 -9.33 -23.77 -10.40
CA LEU A 431 -9.97 -23.50 -11.67
C LEU A 431 -9.25 -24.24 -12.77
N CYS A 432 -9.91 -24.32 -13.91
CA CYS A 432 -9.29 -24.78 -15.12
C CYS A 432 -9.76 -24.01 -16.34
N ILE A 433 -8.85 -23.90 -17.31
CA ILE A 433 -9.05 -23.32 -18.62
C ILE A 433 -9.11 -24.48 -19.61
N LYS A 434 -10.28 -24.73 -20.20
CA LYS A 434 -10.42 -25.71 -21.30
C LYS A 434 -10.29 -24.97 -22.62
N ASN A 435 -9.25 -25.25 -23.39
CA ASN A 435 -9.11 -24.61 -24.70
C ASN A 435 -9.91 -25.37 -25.76
N ALA A 436 -11.20 -25.05 -25.87
CA ALA A 436 -12.06 -25.57 -26.94
C ALA A 436 -11.92 -24.81 -28.27
N THR A 437 -10.93 -23.91 -28.39
CA THR A 437 -10.72 -23.07 -29.58
C THR A 437 -9.67 -23.69 -30.51
N GLY A 438 -9.60 -23.19 -31.74
CA GLY A 438 -8.51 -23.51 -32.67
C GLY A 438 -7.26 -22.64 -32.52
N LYS A 439 -7.09 -21.91 -31.40
CA LYS A 439 -5.98 -20.98 -31.16
C LYS A 439 -5.14 -21.42 -29.96
N THR A 440 -3.91 -20.93 -29.91
CA THR A 440 -2.98 -21.11 -28.79
C THR A 440 -2.86 -19.81 -28.01
N PHE A 441 -2.98 -19.92 -26.69
CA PHE A 441 -2.81 -18.82 -25.76
C PHE A 441 -1.66 -19.14 -24.82
N GLN A 442 -0.90 -18.12 -24.45
CA GLN A 442 0.17 -18.25 -23.47
C GLN A 442 -0.19 -17.45 -22.24
N PHE A 443 -0.05 -18.09 -21.08
CA PHE A 443 -0.22 -17.49 -19.76
C PHE A 443 1.08 -17.55 -18.97
N SER A 444 1.29 -16.62 -18.06
CA SER A 444 2.31 -16.78 -17.02
C SER A 444 1.90 -17.90 -16.06
N SER A 445 2.85 -18.75 -15.68
CA SER A 445 2.66 -19.74 -14.62
C SER A 445 2.86 -19.12 -13.23
N ARG A 446 2.64 -19.90 -12.17
CA ARG A 446 2.95 -19.54 -10.77
C ARG A 446 4.41 -19.15 -10.56
N ASP A 447 5.31 -19.71 -11.37
CA ASP A 447 6.76 -19.47 -11.29
C ASP A 447 7.22 -18.41 -12.31
N GLY A 448 6.30 -17.89 -13.12
CA GLY A 448 6.54 -16.78 -14.04
C GLY A 448 6.59 -15.42 -13.34
N SER A 449 7.09 -14.41 -14.05
CA SER A 449 7.22 -13.03 -13.54
C SER A 449 5.87 -12.38 -13.19
N TRP A 450 4.78 -12.87 -13.77
CA TRP A 450 3.40 -12.44 -13.52
C TRP A 450 2.51 -13.60 -13.09
N ALA A 451 2.88 -14.22 -11.97
CA ALA A 451 2.11 -15.31 -11.36
C ALA A 451 0.61 -14.97 -11.26
N PRO A 452 -0.29 -15.88 -11.70
CA PRO A 452 -1.73 -15.72 -11.50
C PRO A 452 -2.06 -15.48 -10.04
N GLY A 453 -3.10 -14.69 -9.77
CA GLY A 453 -3.53 -14.38 -8.41
C GLY A 453 -5.04 -14.33 -8.23
N LEU A 454 -5.48 -14.64 -7.01
CA LEU A 454 -6.84 -14.45 -6.54
C LEU A 454 -6.93 -13.14 -5.76
N TYR A 455 -7.97 -12.36 -6.05
CA TYR A 455 -8.21 -11.03 -5.50
C TYR A 455 -9.63 -10.97 -4.93
N LEU A 456 -9.76 -10.59 -3.66
CA LEU A 456 -11.07 -10.33 -3.04
C LEU A 456 -11.23 -8.82 -2.78
N LYS A 457 -12.45 -8.33 -3.03
CA LYS A 457 -12.84 -6.93 -2.87
C LYS A 457 -14.27 -6.77 -2.40
#